data_AF-R4T4K4-F1
#
_entry.id   AF-R4T4K4-F1
#
_cell.length_a   1.000
_cell.length_b   1.000
_cell.length_c   1.000
_cell.angle_alpha   90.00
_cell.angle_beta   90.00
_cell.angle_gamma   90.00
#
_symmetry.space_group_name_H-M   'P 1'
#
loop_
_entity.id
_entity.type
_entity.pdbx_description
1 polymer ?
#
loop_
_entity_poly.entity_id
_entity_poly.type
_entity_poly.pdbx_seq_one_letter_code
_entity_poly.pdbx_strand_id
1 'polypeptide(L)'
;MIAATIAVVALSGGCSDKNPGNTGTPAPTAPSSSTLPSDGAPSVTDPITDTSAVETDPCRAIPTAQVEEVGGKVESSRLDKMALGNGCTWLFAGSPSNVNAGLVTGNKDGLSSLYAQHKSGGLTTFKPVDPIEGYPAVIYANGGEDEGTCTLAVGIRNDLVYTVIPRLSMRHPGFSDACGMATKVATAAIKNFKGA
;
A
#
# COMPACT_ATOMS: atom_id res chain seq x y z
N MET A 1 -12.76 63.61 -22.82
CA MET A 1 -14.03 63.48 -23.58
C MET A 1 -14.97 62.66 -22.71
N ILE A 2 -15.94 63.30 -22.03
CA ILE A 2 -17.40 63.30 -22.36
C ILE A 2 -17.94 61.85 -22.27
N ALA A 3 -18.99 61.46 -21.53
CA ALA A 3 -19.96 62.01 -20.58
C ALA A 3 -20.77 60.78 -20.05
N ALA A 4 -21.22 60.71 -18.78
CA ALA A 4 -22.60 61.01 -18.31
C ALA A 4 -23.71 60.17 -19.02
N THR A 5 -24.80 59.63 -18.45
CA THR A 5 -25.40 59.49 -17.11
C THR A 5 -26.73 58.70 -17.32
N ILE A 6 -27.18 57.94 -16.29
CA ILE A 6 -28.58 57.77 -15.81
C ILE A 6 -29.65 57.12 -16.75
N ALA A 7 -30.33 56.07 -16.26
CA ALA A 7 -31.77 56.11 -15.90
C ALA A 7 -32.34 54.75 -15.46
N VAL A 8 -33.18 54.80 -14.42
CA VAL A 8 -33.93 53.74 -13.73
C VAL A 8 -35.42 53.93 -14.05
N VAL A 9 -36.18 52.87 -14.37
CA VAL A 9 -37.67 52.71 -14.20
C VAL A 9 -37.97 51.18 -14.25
N ALA A 10 -38.33 50.46 -13.18
CA ALA A 10 -39.56 50.34 -12.36
C ALA A 10 -40.56 49.21 -12.77
N LEU A 11 -40.60 48.18 -11.91
CA LEU A 11 -41.73 47.41 -11.35
C LEU A 11 -42.84 46.80 -12.26
N SER A 12 -42.98 45.48 -12.17
CA SER A 12 -44.30 44.84 -11.97
C SER A 12 -44.15 43.64 -11.01
N GLY A 13 -45.10 43.51 -10.09
CA GLY A 13 -45.07 42.57 -8.97
C GLY A 13 -45.68 41.21 -9.27
N GLY A 14 -45.44 40.29 -8.33
CA GLY A 14 -46.03 38.96 -8.25
C GLY A 14 -45.66 38.28 -6.93
N CYS A 15 -46.42 38.56 -5.86
CA CYS A 15 -46.61 37.64 -4.72
C CYS A 15 -47.69 36.63 -5.15
N SER A 16 -47.81 35.36 -4.76
CA SER A 16 -47.38 34.54 -3.60
C SER A 16 -47.16 33.10 -4.13
N ASP A 17 -46.43 32.19 -3.48
CA ASP A 17 -46.90 31.44 -2.32
C ASP A 17 -45.76 30.76 -1.54
N LYS A 18 -46.02 30.65 -0.24
CA LYS A 18 -45.14 30.16 0.82
C LYS A 18 -45.14 28.63 0.83
N ASN A 19 -43.99 28.00 0.58
CA ASN A 19 -43.76 26.61 0.98
C ASN A 19 -42.41 26.52 1.74
N PRO A 20 -42.39 26.25 3.05
CA PRO A 20 -41.15 26.01 3.78
C PRO A 20 -40.75 24.55 3.54
N GLY A 21 -39.83 24.31 2.61
CA GLY A 21 -39.45 22.95 2.27
C GLY A 21 -38.13 22.84 1.54
N ASN A 22 -37.07 22.66 2.33
CA ASN A 22 -35.88 21.90 1.96
C ASN A 22 -34.98 22.48 0.84
N THR A 23 -34.13 23.42 1.22
CA THR A 23 -32.83 23.59 0.55
C THR A 23 -32.01 22.31 0.79
N GLY A 24 -32.17 21.33 -0.09
CA GLY A 24 -31.34 20.13 -0.13
C GLY A 24 -29.92 20.50 -0.50
N THR A 25 -29.09 20.79 0.50
CA THR A 25 -27.63 20.66 0.41
C THR A 25 -27.31 19.32 -0.26
N PRO A 26 -26.39 19.25 -1.25
CA PRO A 26 -25.91 17.96 -1.74
C PRO A 26 -25.40 17.18 -0.54
N ALA A 27 -26.05 16.07 -0.20
CA ALA A 27 -25.56 15.20 0.85
C ALA A 27 -24.12 14.83 0.48
N PRO A 28 -23.14 14.97 1.38
CA PRO A 28 -21.82 14.41 1.14
C PRO A 28 -22.05 12.92 0.91
N THR A 29 -21.61 12.42 -0.24
CA THR A 29 -21.59 10.98 -0.51
C THR A 29 -20.85 10.35 0.67
N ALA A 30 -21.59 9.65 1.53
CA ALA A 30 -20.98 8.92 2.62
C ALA A 30 -19.92 8.01 1.99
N PRO A 31 -18.67 7.98 2.52
CA PRO A 31 -17.70 7.02 2.02
C PRO A 31 -18.37 5.66 2.12
N SER A 32 -18.54 5.01 0.97
CA SER A 32 -19.10 3.67 0.93
C SER A 32 -18.11 2.82 1.70
N SER A 33 -18.46 2.41 2.91
CA SER A 33 -17.72 1.41 3.67
C SER A 33 -17.91 0.09 2.94
N SER A 34 -17.20 -0.08 1.81
CA SER A 34 -17.15 -1.35 1.11
C SER A 34 -16.63 -2.39 2.09
N THR A 35 -17.41 -3.44 2.30
CA THR A 35 -16.97 -4.60 3.08
C THR A 35 -15.73 -5.19 2.40
N LEU A 36 -14.65 -5.36 3.17
CA LEU A 36 -13.41 -5.96 2.67
C LEU A 36 -13.48 -7.50 2.77
N PRO A 37 -12.85 -8.24 1.84
CA PRO A 37 -12.13 -7.74 0.67
C PRO A 37 -13.10 -7.20 -0.39
N SER A 38 -12.65 -6.21 -1.15
CA SER A 38 -13.39 -5.64 -2.27
C SER A 38 -12.59 -5.77 -3.58
N ASP A 39 -13.18 -5.31 -4.66
CA ASP A 39 -12.53 -5.25 -5.97
C ASP A 39 -11.99 -6.58 -6.55
N GLY A 40 -12.48 -7.72 -6.05
CA GLY A 40 -12.02 -9.03 -6.47
C GLY A 40 -10.70 -9.46 -5.82
N ALA A 41 -10.24 -8.73 -4.80
CA ALA A 41 -9.14 -9.18 -3.96
C ALA A 41 -9.52 -10.49 -3.23
N PRO A 42 -8.62 -11.49 -3.17
CA PRO A 42 -8.85 -12.70 -2.40
C PRO A 42 -9.01 -12.38 -0.91
N SER A 43 -9.89 -13.13 -0.24
CA SER A 43 -10.06 -13.04 1.21
C SER A 43 -8.88 -13.69 1.95
N VAL A 44 -8.47 -13.07 3.05
CA VAL A 44 -7.53 -13.65 4.01
C VAL A 44 -8.33 -14.49 5.00
N THR A 45 -8.18 -15.81 4.93
CA THR A 45 -8.98 -16.76 5.74
C THR A 45 -8.43 -16.98 7.14
N ASP A 46 -7.13 -16.76 7.36
CA ASP A 46 -6.45 -16.96 8.64
C ASP A 46 -5.67 -15.69 9.03
N PRO A 47 -6.38 -14.61 9.44
CA PRO A 47 -5.78 -13.30 9.61
C PRO A 47 -4.75 -13.27 10.76
N ILE A 48 -3.61 -12.62 10.52
CA ILE A 48 -2.60 -12.36 11.56
C ILE A 48 -3.04 -11.14 12.35
N THR A 49 -3.44 -11.34 13.60
CA THR A 49 -4.02 -10.27 14.44
C THR A 49 -2.99 -9.56 15.31
N ASP A 50 -1.93 -10.23 15.77
CA ASP A 50 -0.89 -9.59 16.58
C ASP A 50 0.23 -9.04 15.69
N THR A 51 0.03 -7.79 15.25
CA THR A 51 0.99 -7.06 14.41
C THR A 51 1.64 -5.89 15.15
N SER A 52 1.21 -5.60 16.38
CA SER A 52 1.51 -4.36 17.11
C SER A 52 3.02 -4.09 17.28
N ALA A 53 3.78 -5.13 17.61
CA ALA A 53 5.23 -5.05 17.76
C ALA A 53 5.93 -4.71 16.43
N VAL A 54 5.44 -5.27 15.32
CA VAL A 54 5.99 -5.08 13.97
C VAL A 54 5.58 -3.73 13.38
N GLU A 55 4.39 -3.23 13.72
CA GLU A 55 3.95 -1.88 13.33
C GLU A 55 4.85 -0.80 13.97
N THR A 56 5.26 -1.04 15.22
CA THR A 56 6.15 -0.14 15.97
C THR A 56 7.60 -0.28 15.53
N ASP A 57 8.08 -1.52 15.41
CA ASP A 57 9.45 -1.87 15.06
C ASP A 57 9.48 -2.99 14.00
N PRO A 58 9.35 -2.65 12.71
CA PRO A 58 9.36 -3.61 11.61
C PRO A 58 10.65 -4.40 11.49
N CYS A 59 11.77 -3.93 12.06
CA CYS A 59 13.02 -4.68 12.03
C CYS A 59 12.97 -5.94 12.91
N ARG A 60 11.98 -6.05 13.78
CA ARG A 60 11.72 -7.26 14.59
C ARG A 60 10.88 -8.31 13.86
N ALA A 61 10.32 -7.98 12.70
CA ALA A 61 9.56 -8.94 11.89
C ALA A 61 10.40 -10.16 11.49
N ILE A 62 11.68 -9.93 11.24
CA ILE A 62 12.61 -10.94 10.74
C ILE A 62 13.96 -10.75 11.45
N PRO A 63 14.47 -11.76 12.16
CA PRO A 63 15.86 -11.77 12.60
C PRO A 63 16.80 -11.55 11.42
N THR A 64 17.79 -10.66 11.57
CA THR A 64 18.75 -10.34 10.50
C THR A 64 19.41 -11.59 9.91
N ALA A 65 19.69 -12.61 10.72
CA ALA A 65 20.25 -13.88 10.25
C ALA A 65 19.40 -14.56 9.16
N GLN A 66 18.07 -14.51 9.26
CA GLN A 66 17.18 -15.06 8.23
C GLN A 66 17.19 -14.22 6.95
N VAL A 67 17.40 -12.90 7.06
CA VAL A 67 17.61 -12.04 5.89
C VAL A 67 18.95 -12.37 5.23
N GLU A 68 19.98 -12.63 6.02
CA GLU A 68 21.31 -13.01 5.53
C GLU A 68 21.32 -14.36 4.81
N GLU A 69 20.53 -15.33 5.27
CA GLU A 69 20.34 -16.63 4.59
C GLU A 69 19.75 -16.47 3.18
N VAL A 70 18.98 -15.41 2.93
CA VAL A 70 18.32 -15.17 1.64
C VAL A 70 19.14 -14.26 0.73
N GLY A 71 19.62 -13.14 1.27
CA GLY A 71 20.25 -12.06 0.50
C GLY A 71 21.76 -11.96 0.64
N GLY A 72 22.36 -12.69 1.59
CA GLY A 72 23.76 -12.55 1.95
C GLY A 72 23.99 -11.53 3.06
N LYS A 73 25.26 -11.31 3.41
CA LYS A 73 25.67 -10.55 4.60
C LYS A 73 25.01 -9.16 4.66
N VAL A 74 24.38 -8.86 5.78
CA VAL A 74 23.80 -7.55 6.08
C VAL A 74 24.87 -6.71 6.78
N GLU A 75 25.14 -5.53 6.24
CA GLU A 75 26.06 -4.56 6.84
C GLU A 75 25.38 -3.78 7.97
N SER A 76 24.13 -3.39 7.76
CA SER A 76 23.32 -2.72 8.76
C SER A 76 21.82 -2.86 8.45
N SER A 77 20.98 -2.70 9.47
CA SER A 77 19.54 -2.56 9.34
C SER A 77 19.09 -1.23 9.94
N ARG A 78 18.07 -0.60 9.36
CA ARG A 78 17.51 0.65 9.88
C ARG A 78 15.99 0.69 9.79
N LEU A 79 15.40 1.37 10.76
CA LEU A 79 14.00 1.74 10.76
C LEU A 79 13.79 2.93 9.82
N ASP A 80 12.91 2.78 8.85
CA ASP A 80 12.46 3.84 7.96
C ASP A 80 11.02 4.22 8.29
N LYS A 81 10.78 5.48 8.66
CA LYS A 81 9.44 6.01 8.92
C LYS A 81 8.83 6.50 7.61
N MET A 82 7.72 5.91 7.19
CA MET A 82 7.04 6.30 5.95
C MET A 82 5.59 6.70 6.23
N ALA A 83 5.01 7.48 5.32
CA ALA A 83 3.66 8.02 5.49
C ALA A 83 2.57 6.94 5.64
N LEU A 84 2.78 5.77 5.02
CA LEU A 84 1.81 4.66 5.03
C LEU A 84 2.18 3.54 6.00
N GLY A 85 3.22 3.70 6.81
CA GLY A 85 3.70 2.68 7.75
C GLY A 85 5.21 2.71 7.92
N ASN A 86 5.72 2.12 9.00
CA ASN A 86 7.15 1.96 9.19
C ASN A 86 7.66 0.76 8.39
N GLY A 87 8.89 0.85 7.88
CA GLY A 87 9.60 -0.26 7.25
C GLY A 87 10.96 -0.50 7.91
N CYS A 88 11.51 -1.68 7.72
CA CYS A 88 12.91 -1.97 7.99
C CYS A 88 13.66 -2.13 6.69
N THR A 89 14.79 -1.46 6.56
CA THR A 89 15.72 -1.65 5.45
C THR A 89 16.95 -2.38 5.93
N TRP A 90 17.22 -3.55 5.37
CA TRP A 90 18.49 -4.25 5.51
C TRP A 90 19.39 -3.92 4.33
N LEU A 91 20.55 -3.32 4.62
CA LEU A 91 21.58 -2.99 3.64
C LEU A 91 22.56 -4.16 3.53
N PHE A 92 22.76 -4.67 2.31
CA PHE A 92 23.69 -5.76 2.05
C PHE A 92 25.12 -5.25 1.85
N ALA A 93 26.09 -5.99 2.36
CA ALA A 93 27.50 -5.66 2.22
C ALA A 93 27.98 -5.80 0.77
N GLY A 94 28.97 -4.97 0.37
CA GLY A 94 29.71 -5.14 -0.88
C GLY A 94 29.04 -4.58 -2.15
N SER A 95 27.80 -4.08 -2.06
CA SER A 95 27.12 -3.40 -3.16
C SER A 95 25.99 -2.50 -2.65
N PRO A 96 25.53 -1.48 -3.41
CA PRO A 96 24.39 -0.65 -3.01
C PRO A 96 23.07 -1.40 -3.22
N SER A 97 22.86 -2.47 -2.45
CA SER A 97 21.69 -3.35 -2.53
C SER A 97 21.01 -3.43 -1.16
N ASN A 98 19.69 -3.52 -1.15
CA ASN A 98 18.92 -3.61 0.07
C ASN A 98 17.62 -4.38 -0.12
N VAL A 99 16.99 -4.74 1.00
CA VAL A 99 15.58 -5.12 1.05
C VAL A 99 14.88 -4.27 2.09
N ASN A 100 13.78 -3.63 1.70
CA ASN A 100 12.88 -2.93 2.60
C ASN A 100 11.64 -3.81 2.85
N ALA A 101 11.18 -3.92 4.08
CA ALA A 101 9.93 -4.60 4.36
C ALA A 101 9.18 -3.98 5.55
N GLY A 102 7.85 -4.01 5.52
CA GLY A 102 7.04 -3.38 6.55
C GLY A 102 5.54 -3.55 6.37
N LEU A 103 4.80 -3.19 7.41
CA LEU A 103 3.34 -3.17 7.36
C LEU A 103 2.86 -1.82 6.83
N VAL A 104 1.92 -1.85 5.89
CA VAL A 104 1.33 -0.63 5.31
C VAL A 104 0.12 -0.21 6.12
N THR A 105 0.32 0.17 7.38
CA THR A 105 -0.74 0.47 8.37
C THR A 105 -1.64 1.65 8.01
N GLY A 106 -1.15 2.55 7.14
CA GLY A 106 -1.92 3.66 6.57
C GLY A 106 -2.90 3.22 5.48
N ASN A 107 -2.67 2.06 4.84
CA ASN A 107 -3.64 1.42 3.99
C ASN A 107 -4.62 0.63 4.87
N LYS A 108 -5.92 0.91 4.73
CA LYS A 108 -7.00 0.25 5.49
C LYS A 108 -7.82 -0.72 4.64
N ASP A 109 -7.47 -0.88 3.37
CA ASP A 109 -8.19 -1.72 2.42
C ASP A 109 -7.40 -2.97 2.02
N GLY A 110 -6.23 -3.18 2.63
CA GLY A 110 -5.37 -4.34 2.39
C GLY A 110 -5.02 -4.52 0.92
N LEU A 111 -5.18 -5.73 0.38
CA LEU A 111 -4.98 -5.98 -1.04
C LEU A 111 -6.07 -5.35 -1.92
N SER A 112 -7.24 -5.04 -1.38
CA SER A 112 -8.35 -4.46 -2.16
C SER A 112 -7.96 -3.13 -2.79
N SER A 113 -7.10 -2.33 -2.13
CA SER A 113 -6.57 -1.10 -2.71
C SER A 113 -5.74 -1.35 -3.98
N LEU A 114 -4.91 -2.40 -4.00
CA LEU A 114 -4.11 -2.77 -5.18
C LEU A 114 -4.99 -3.31 -6.31
N TYR A 115 -6.01 -4.09 -6.00
CA TYR A 115 -6.98 -4.58 -6.99
C TYR A 115 -7.80 -3.41 -7.59
N ALA A 116 -8.22 -2.45 -6.77
CA ALA A 116 -8.88 -1.23 -7.23
C ALA A 116 -7.96 -0.36 -8.11
N GLN A 117 -6.69 -0.23 -7.71
CA GLN A 117 -5.70 0.51 -8.50
C GLN A 117 -5.40 -0.17 -9.84
N HIS A 118 -5.34 -1.50 -9.87
CA HIS A 118 -5.20 -2.25 -11.12
C HIS A 118 -6.40 -2.02 -12.05
N LYS A 119 -7.63 -2.14 -11.54
CA LYS A 119 -8.86 -1.91 -12.33
C LYS A 119 -8.95 -0.52 -12.93
N SER A 120 -8.45 0.49 -12.23
CA SER A 120 -8.42 1.87 -12.70
C SER A 120 -7.23 2.19 -13.62
N GLY A 121 -6.37 1.21 -13.91
CA GLY A 121 -5.20 1.38 -14.77
C GLY A 121 -4.03 2.12 -14.11
N GLY A 122 -4.02 2.25 -12.79
CA GLY A 122 -2.99 2.97 -12.03
C GLY A 122 -1.71 2.18 -11.74
N LEU A 123 -1.64 0.91 -12.17
CA LEU A 123 -0.49 0.04 -12.01
C LEU A 123 0.08 -0.35 -13.37
N THR A 124 1.39 -0.21 -13.53
CA THR A 124 2.16 -0.66 -14.69
C THR A 124 2.45 -2.15 -14.62
N THR A 125 2.53 -2.70 -13.41
CA THR A 125 2.64 -4.13 -13.15
C THR A 125 1.60 -4.55 -12.12
N PHE A 126 0.88 -5.63 -12.39
CA PHE A 126 0.01 -6.30 -11.42
C PHE A 126 -0.04 -7.80 -11.74
N LYS A 127 0.50 -8.60 -10.83
CA LYS A 127 0.59 -10.06 -10.97
C LYS A 127 0.25 -10.72 -9.63
N PRO A 128 -0.98 -11.23 -9.45
CA PRO A 128 -1.26 -12.18 -8.38
C PRO A 128 -0.28 -13.36 -8.48
N VAL A 129 0.26 -13.78 -7.34
CA VAL A 129 1.20 -14.90 -7.24
C VAL A 129 0.63 -15.98 -6.33
N ASP A 130 1.31 -17.13 -6.29
CA ASP A 130 0.94 -18.21 -5.38
C ASP A 130 0.92 -17.72 -3.92
N PRO A 131 -0.04 -18.20 -3.10
CA PRO A 131 -0.13 -17.80 -1.71
C PRO A 131 1.17 -18.06 -0.94
N ILE A 132 1.61 -17.07 -0.17
CA ILE A 132 2.81 -17.17 0.67
C ILE A 132 2.36 -17.60 2.07
N GLU A 133 2.72 -18.81 2.48
CA GLU A 133 2.30 -19.38 3.77
C GLU A 133 0.77 -19.36 3.98
N GLY A 134 0.02 -19.49 2.88
CA GLY A 134 -1.45 -19.47 2.85
C GLY A 134 -2.08 -18.09 2.64
N TYR A 135 -1.30 -17.02 2.57
CA TYR A 135 -1.81 -15.65 2.40
C TYR A 135 -1.78 -15.21 0.94
N PRO A 136 -2.83 -14.54 0.45
CA PRO A 136 -2.84 -14.00 -0.90
C PRO A 136 -1.73 -12.96 -1.08
N ALA A 137 -1.11 -12.96 -2.25
CA ALA A 137 0.00 -12.07 -2.54
C ALA A 137 -0.04 -11.56 -3.98
N VAL A 138 0.53 -10.37 -4.18
CA VAL A 138 0.57 -9.68 -5.47
C VAL A 138 1.94 -9.02 -5.65
N ILE A 139 2.56 -9.25 -6.80
CA ILE A 139 3.65 -8.40 -7.29
C ILE A 139 3.03 -7.23 -8.03
N TYR A 140 3.43 -6.01 -7.71
CA TYR A 140 2.87 -4.82 -8.33
C TYR A 140 3.91 -3.72 -8.52
N ALA A 141 3.61 -2.77 -9.40
CA ALA A 141 4.35 -1.51 -9.50
C ALA A 141 3.50 -0.47 -10.23
N ASN A 142 3.85 0.79 -10.02
CA ASN A 142 3.26 1.97 -10.66
C ASN A 142 4.35 2.81 -11.36
N GLY A 143 5.36 2.14 -11.90
CA GLY A 143 6.59 2.69 -12.42
C GLY A 143 7.80 2.29 -11.58
N GLY A 144 8.99 2.41 -12.18
CA GLY A 144 10.26 2.10 -11.50
C GLY A 144 10.58 0.61 -11.40
N GLU A 145 9.89 -0.23 -12.18
CA GLU A 145 10.29 -1.61 -12.40
C GLU A 145 11.66 -1.67 -13.05
N ASP A 146 12.55 -2.47 -12.47
CA ASP A 146 13.82 -2.85 -13.05
C ASP A 146 14.12 -4.32 -12.65
N GLU A 147 15.12 -4.93 -13.28
CA GLU A 147 15.46 -6.34 -13.04
C GLU A 147 15.80 -6.61 -11.56
N GLY A 148 16.47 -5.65 -10.90
CA GLY A 148 16.90 -5.75 -9.51
C GLY A 148 15.83 -5.35 -8.48
N THR A 149 14.64 -4.97 -8.91
CA THR A 149 13.58 -4.45 -8.04
C THR A 149 12.34 -5.33 -8.16
N CYS A 150 11.80 -5.70 -7.01
CA CYS A 150 10.47 -6.31 -6.94
C CYS A 150 9.69 -5.65 -5.81
N THR A 151 8.41 -5.38 -6.02
CA THR A 151 7.52 -4.94 -4.94
C THR A 151 6.45 -6.00 -4.77
N LEU A 152 6.52 -6.71 -3.65
CA LEU A 152 5.60 -7.77 -3.28
C LEU A 152 4.73 -7.26 -2.12
N ALA A 153 3.42 -7.44 -2.23
CA ALA A 153 2.48 -7.27 -1.12
C ALA A 153 1.85 -8.61 -0.75
N VAL A 154 1.82 -8.93 0.53
CA VAL A 154 1.13 -10.08 1.11
C VAL A 154 -0.01 -9.57 1.98
N GLY A 155 -1.24 -9.99 1.68
CA GLY A 155 -2.40 -9.65 2.49
C GLY A 155 -2.44 -10.51 3.75
N ILE A 156 -2.07 -9.94 4.90
CA ILE A 156 -2.07 -10.66 6.19
C ILE A 156 -3.39 -10.52 6.94
N ARG A 157 -4.20 -9.53 6.57
CA ARG A 157 -5.62 -9.37 6.88
C ARG A 157 -6.31 -8.71 5.67
N ASN A 158 -7.64 -8.73 5.63
CA ASN A 158 -8.38 -8.07 4.53
C ASN A 158 -8.13 -6.55 4.45
N ASP A 159 -7.70 -5.93 5.56
CA ASP A 159 -7.41 -4.51 5.69
C ASP A 159 -5.92 -4.17 5.80
N LEU A 160 -5.02 -5.18 5.82
CA LEU A 160 -3.60 -4.97 6.12
C LEU A 160 -2.68 -5.83 5.24
N VAL A 161 -1.68 -5.17 4.65
CA VAL A 161 -0.64 -5.82 3.84
C VAL A 161 0.73 -5.66 4.47
N TYR A 162 1.55 -6.70 4.32
CA TYR A 162 2.99 -6.66 4.53
C TYR A 162 3.68 -6.55 3.18
N THR A 163 4.54 -5.56 3.00
CA THR A 163 5.30 -5.37 1.76
C THR A 163 6.76 -5.80 1.92
N VAL A 164 7.33 -6.32 0.84
CA VAL A 164 8.75 -6.65 0.72
C VAL A 164 9.27 -6.12 -0.61
N ILE A 165 10.32 -5.32 -0.54
CA ILE A 165 10.86 -4.55 -1.65
C ILE A 165 12.38 -4.70 -1.69
N PRO A 166 12.92 -5.78 -2.29
CA PRO A 166 14.32 -5.82 -2.67
C PRO A 166 14.59 -4.78 -3.76
N ARG A 167 15.71 -4.07 -3.60
CA ARG A 167 16.31 -3.20 -4.60
C ARG A 167 17.79 -3.52 -4.68
N LEU A 168 18.15 -4.26 -5.71
CA LEU A 168 19.43 -4.92 -5.86
C LEU A 168 20.21 -4.29 -7.00
N SER A 169 21.50 -4.08 -6.78
CA SER A 169 22.40 -3.67 -7.86
C SER A 169 22.83 -4.89 -8.70
N MET A 170 23.29 -4.65 -9.93
CA MET A 170 23.77 -5.71 -10.85
C MET A 170 24.87 -6.63 -10.28
N ARG A 171 25.57 -6.18 -9.24
CA ARG A 171 26.64 -6.95 -8.59
C ARG A 171 26.11 -7.90 -7.51
N HIS A 172 24.84 -7.77 -7.14
CA HIS A 172 24.20 -8.62 -6.14
C HIS A 172 23.84 -9.98 -6.74
N PRO A 173 24.12 -11.12 -6.05
CA PRO A 173 23.80 -12.45 -6.57
C PRO A 173 22.30 -12.65 -6.88
N GLY A 174 21.43 -11.95 -6.15
CA GLY A 174 19.98 -11.97 -6.36
C GLY A 174 19.45 -11.01 -7.43
N PHE A 175 20.30 -10.27 -8.15
CA PHE A 175 19.86 -9.22 -9.08
C PHE A 175 18.86 -9.72 -10.12
N SER A 176 19.11 -10.88 -10.73
CA SER A 176 18.23 -11.45 -11.77
C SER A 176 16.94 -12.10 -11.22
N ASP A 177 16.79 -12.19 -9.89
CA ASP A 177 15.63 -12.79 -9.23
C ASP A 177 15.23 -12.02 -7.95
N ALA A 178 14.99 -10.72 -8.11
CA ALA A 178 14.54 -9.88 -7.01
C ALA A 178 13.19 -10.37 -6.43
N CYS A 179 12.27 -10.87 -7.25
CA CYS A 179 10.99 -11.37 -6.76
C CYS A 179 11.10 -12.67 -5.98
N GLY A 180 11.97 -13.61 -6.38
CA GLY A 180 12.25 -14.81 -5.59
C GLY A 180 12.87 -14.47 -4.22
N MET A 181 13.73 -13.45 -4.15
CA MET A 181 14.19 -12.90 -2.87
C MET A 181 13.03 -12.33 -2.05
N ALA A 182 12.16 -11.51 -2.65
CA ALA A 182 11.01 -10.92 -1.96
C ALA A 182 10.10 -12.00 -1.35
N THR A 183 9.82 -13.06 -2.11
CA THR A 183 9.02 -14.19 -1.64
C THR A 183 9.67 -14.90 -0.45
N LYS A 184 10.97 -15.18 -0.49
CA LYS A 184 11.68 -15.85 0.62
C LYS A 184 11.69 -15.00 1.90
N VAL A 185 11.93 -13.70 1.77
CA VAL A 185 11.89 -12.76 2.91
C VAL A 185 10.46 -12.66 3.47
N ALA A 186 9.45 -12.57 2.60
CA ALA A 186 8.05 -12.58 3.02
C ALA A 186 7.68 -13.89 3.75
N THR A 187 8.09 -15.05 3.23
CA THR A 187 7.89 -16.34 3.90
C THR A 187 8.49 -16.35 5.31
N ALA A 188 9.71 -15.84 5.50
CA ALA A 188 10.33 -15.76 6.81
C ALA A 188 9.53 -14.85 7.76
N ALA A 189 9.12 -13.66 7.30
CA ALA A 189 8.30 -12.74 8.08
C ALA A 189 6.98 -13.34 8.54
N ILE A 190 6.22 -13.94 7.61
CA ILE A 190 4.91 -14.52 7.91
C ILE A 190 5.04 -15.69 8.91
N LYS A 191 6.09 -16.52 8.80
CA LYS A 191 6.36 -17.56 9.79
C LYS A 191 6.64 -16.98 11.18
N ASN A 192 7.41 -15.91 11.26
CA ASN A 192 7.69 -15.25 12.54
C ASN A 192 6.43 -14.60 13.13
N PHE A 193 5.57 -14.00 12.31
CA PHE A 193 4.30 -13.43 12.78
C PHE A 193 3.38 -14.48 13.39
N LYS A 194 3.31 -15.68 12.80
CA LYS A 194 2.50 -16.78 13.34
C LYS A 194 3.05 -17.38 14.63
N GLY A 195 4.35 -17.21 14.88
CA GLY A 195 5.02 -17.74 16.07
C GLY A 195 5.27 -16.70 17.17
N ALA A 196 4.84 -15.45 16.96
CA ALA A 196 5.00 -14.34 17.89
C ALA A 196 3.92 -14.34 18.98
#